data_AF-A0A1I4K4U6-F1
#
_entry.id   AF-A0A1I4K4U6-F1
#
_cell.length_a   1.000
_cell.length_b   1.000
_cell.length_c   1.000
_cell.angle_alpha   90.00
_cell.angle_beta   90.00
_cell.angle_gamma   90.00
#
_symmetry.space_group_name_H-M   'P 1'
#
loop_
_entity.id
_entity.type
_entity.pdbx_description
1 polymer ?
#
loop_
_entity_poly.entity_id
_entity_poly.type
_entity_poly.pdbx_seq_one_letter_code
_entity_poly.pdbx_strand_id
1 'polypeptide(L)'
;MMAIYGPLRLILDVAFFIMLAHIIMSWLISFQVLNLHQPIVAQIWTGLNRLLEPIYSPIRRILPDTRPLDLAPLVAFIIIISLRDYILPAILF
;
A
#
# COMPACT_ATOMS: atom_id res chain seq x y z
N MET A 1 -22.63 5.67 -16.22
CA MET A 1 -21.38 4.94 -15.88
C MET A 1 -21.23 4.54 -14.40
N MET A 2 -22.20 4.80 -13.51
CA MET A 2 -22.09 4.50 -12.07
C MET A 2 -21.84 3.02 -11.73
N ALA A 3 -22.36 2.09 -12.53
CA ALA A 3 -22.22 0.65 -12.29
C ALA A 3 -20.76 0.15 -12.37
N ILE A 4 -19.89 0.84 -13.12
CA ILE A 4 -18.46 0.51 -13.25
C ILE A 4 -17.63 1.33 -12.25
N TYR A 5 -17.99 2.60 -12.05
CA TYR A 5 -17.31 3.49 -11.12
C TYR A 5 -17.32 2.96 -9.68
N GLY A 6 -18.46 2.50 -9.18
CA GLY A 6 -18.61 2.02 -7.80
C GLY A 6 -17.67 0.87 -7.44
N PRO A 7 -17.69 -0.26 -8.17
CA PRO A 7 -16.81 -1.40 -7.90
C PRO A 7 -15.32 -1.06 -8.03
N LEU A 8 -14.93 -0.28 -9.04
CA LEU A 8 -13.53 0.12 -9.20
C LEU A 8 -13.05 1.00 -8.04
N ARG A 9 -13.89 1.97 -7.63
CA ARG A 9 -13.58 2.82 -6.47
C ARG A 9 -13.44 1.99 -5.20
N LEU A 10 -14.33 1.02 -4.98
CA LEU A 10 -14.25 0.10 -3.84
C LEU A 10 -12.93 -0.68 -3.82
N ILE A 11 -12.48 -1.20 -4.96
CA ILE A 11 -11.19 -1.91 -5.05
C ILE A 11 -10.03 -0.98 -4.67
N LEU A 12 -10.03 0.25 -5.19
CA LEU A 12 -9.01 1.24 -4.85
C LEU A 12 -9.05 1.65 -3.38
N ASP A 13 -10.23 1.76 -2.77
CA ASP A 13 -10.38 2.04 -1.34
C ASP A 13 -9.86 0.89 -0.46
N VAL A 14 -10.13 -0.36 -0.84
CA VAL A 14 -9.57 -1.53 -0.16
C VAL A 14 -8.05 -1.55 -0.28
N ALA A 15 -7.51 -1.32 -1.48
CA ALA A 15 -6.07 -1.26 -1.70
C ALA A 15 -5.43 -0.13 -0.88
N PHE A 16 -6.05 1.06 -0.86
CA PHE A 16 -5.63 2.19 -0.05
C PHE A 16 -5.56 1.82 1.44
N PHE A 17 -6.58 1.15 1.98
CA PHE A 17 -6.60 0.76 3.38
C PHE A 17 -5.53 -0.29 3.73
N ILE A 18 -5.33 -1.30 2.87
CA ILE A 18 -4.28 -2.31 3.05
C ILE A 18 -2.90 -1.66 3.06
N MET A 19 -2.65 -0.72 2.16
CA MET A 19 -1.41 0.03 2.11
C MET A 19 -1.21 0.94 3.31
N LEU A 20 -2.26 1.62 3.75
CA LEU A 20 -2.22 2.44 4.96
C LEU A 20 -1.87 1.58 6.18
N ALA A 21 -2.48 0.40 6.31
CA ALA A 21 -2.15 -0.56 7.36
C ALA A 21 -0.68 -1.01 7.30
N HIS A 22 -0.15 -1.27 6.10
CA HIS A 22 1.26 -1.63 5.91
C HIS A 22 2.21 -0.49 6.31
N ILE A 23 1.92 0.75 5.92
CA ILE A 23 2.73 1.93 6.28
C ILE A 23 2.73 2.14 7.81
N ILE A 24 1.55 2.07 8.44
CA ILE A 24 1.42 2.19 9.89
C ILE A 24 2.19 1.06 10.60
N MET A 25 2.01 -0.20 10.17
CA MET A 25 2.75 -1.35 10.72
C MET A 25 4.27 -1.16 10.59
N SER A 26 4.73 -0.67 9.42
CA SER A 26 6.14 -0.37 9.17
C SER A 26 6.70 0.62 10.19
N TRP A 27 5.99 1.73 10.44
CA TRP A 27 6.37 2.70 11.46
C TRP A 27 6.32 2.13 12.87
N LEU A 28 5.27 1.40 13.23
CA LEU A 28 5.15 0.79 14.55
C LEU A 28 6.28 -0.20 14.84
N ILE A 29 6.70 -0.99 13.85
CA ILE A 29 7.85 -1.89 13.98
C ILE A 29 9.16 -1.09 14.05
N SER A 30 9.34 -0.09 13.18
CA SER A 30 10.56 0.73 13.15
C SER A 30 10.79 1.49 14.46
N PHE A 31 9.72 2.01 15.07
CA PHE A 31 9.76 2.70 16.37
C PHE A 31 9.73 1.74 17.56
N GLN A 32 9.90 0.43 17.34
CA GLN A 32 9.92 -0.60 18.38
C GLN A 32 8.63 -0.65 19.23
N VAL A 33 7.51 -0.15 18.71
CA VAL A 33 6.19 -0.23 19.35
C VAL A 33 5.61 -1.64 19.20
N LEU A 34 5.80 -2.25 18.02
CA LEU A 34 5.40 -3.63 17.74
C LEU A 34 6.63 -4.52 17.58
N ASN A 35 6.57 -5.70 18.19
CA ASN A 35 7.67 -6.66 18.18
C ASN A 35 7.37 -7.83 17.23
N LEU A 36 8.20 -7.99 16.19
CA LEU A 36 8.11 -9.10 15.22
C LEU A 36 8.39 -10.49 15.81
N HIS A 37 8.90 -10.60 17.04
CA HIS A 37 9.02 -11.89 17.72
C HIS A 37 7.65 -12.45 18.15
N GLN A 38 6.62 -11.61 18.21
CA GLN A 38 5.26 -12.05 18.52
C GLN A 38 4.62 -12.69 17.27
N PRO A 39 4.16 -13.96 17.33
CA PRO A 39 3.69 -14.68 16.15
C PRO A 39 2.57 -13.98 15.37
N ILE A 40 1.65 -13.33 16.09
CA ILE A 40 0.52 -12.60 15.48
C ILE A 40 1.01 -11.39 14.68
N VAL A 41 1.91 -10.59 15.25
CA VAL A 41 2.49 -9.41 14.58
C VAL A 41 3.29 -9.83 13.35
N ALA A 42 4.11 -10.88 13.48
CA ALA A 42 4.88 -11.44 12.38
C ALA A 42 4.00 -11.95 11.25
N GLN A 43 2.90 -12.64 11.59
CA GLN A 43 1.96 -13.18 10.61
C GLN A 43 1.25 -12.07 9.85
N ILE A 44 0.77 -11.03 10.55
CA ILE A 44 0.14 -9.86 9.91
C ILE A 44 1.14 -9.14 9.02
N TRP A 45 2.35 -8.86 9.53
CA TRP A 45 3.41 -8.20 8.77
C TRP A 45 3.79 -8.98 7.51
N THR A 46 3.97 -10.29 7.64
CA THR A 46 4.30 -11.17 6.50
C THR A 46 3.14 -11.25 5.51
N GLY A 47 1.90 -11.32 6.00
CA GLY A 47 0.70 -11.31 5.17
C GLY A 47 0.58 -10.03 4.35
N LEU A 48 0.71 -8.86 4.98
CA LEU A 48 0.69 -7.56 4.31
C LEU A 48 1.80 -7.44 3.27
N ASN A 49 3.03 -7.81 3.62
CA ASN A 49 4.14 -7.79 2.68
C ASN A 49 3.88 -8.70 1.48
N ARG A 50 3.43 -9.94 1.68
CA ARG A 50 3.15 -10.87 0.58
C ARG A 50 2.05 -10.37 -0.36
N LEU A 51 1.02 -9.72 0.19
CA LEU A 51 -0.06 -9.14 -0.61
C LEU A 51 0.42 -7.94 -1.44
N LEU A 52 1.34 -7.14 -0.91
CA LEU A 52 1.80 -5.90 -1.52
C LEU A 52 3.06 -6.06 -2.38
N GLU A 53 3.84 -7.12 -2.17
CA GLU A 53 5.10 -7.39 -2.89
C GLU A 53 4.94 -7.39 -4.43
N PRO A 54 3.86 -7.93 -5.03
CA PRO A 54 3.67 -7.86 -6.48
C PRO A 54 3.57 -6.42 -7.01
N ILE A 55 3.11 -5.48 -6.17
CA ILE A 55 2.96 -4.06 -6.51
C ILE A 55 4.25 -3.30 -6.17
N TYR A 56 4.85 -3.60 -5.02
CA TYR A 56 6.05 -2.90 -4.54
C TYR A 56 7.32 -3.32 -5.28
N SER A 57 7.46 -4.59 -5.65
CA SER A 57 8.68 -5.11 -6.31
C SER A 57 8.97 -4.39 -7.64
N PRO A 58 8.00 -4.17 -8.55
CA PRO A 58 8.22 -3.36 -9.75
C PRO A 58 8.61 -1.92 -9.43
N ILE A 59 7.99 -1.31 -8.42
CA ILE A 59 8.25 0.09 -8.03
C ILE A 59 9.68 0.22 -7.48
N ARG A 60 10.12 -0.70 -6.63
CA ARG A 60 11.50 -0.74 -6.11
C ARG A 60 12.56 -0.83 -7.20
N ARG A 61 12.26 -1.51 -8.32
CA ARG A 61 13.20 -1.62 -9.46
C ARG A 61 13.37 -0.31 -10.22
N ILE A 62 12.38 0.58 -10.15
CA ILE A 62 12.42 1.88 -10.83
C ILE A 62 13.03 2.94 -9.90
N LEU A 63 12.82 2.79 -8.59
CA LEU A 63 13.40 3.69 -7.61
C LEU A 63 14.91 3.48 -7.48
N PRO A 64 15.69 4.56 -7.23
CA PRO A 64 17.09 4.42 -6.85
C PRO A 64 17.20 3.65 -5.52
N ASP A 65 18.37 3.08 -5.22
CA ASP A 65 18.59 2.33 -3.97
C ASP A 65 18.40 3.22 -2.73
N THR A 66 17.21 3.19 -2.11
CA THR A 66 16.82 4.08 -1.00
C THR A 66 17.25 3.57 0.39
N ARG A 67 18.37 2.87 0.53
CA ARG A 67 18.85 2.36 1.83
C ARG A 67 18.81 3.47 2.91
N PRO A 68 18.41 3.23 4.18
CA PRO A 68 17.76 2.06 4.79
C PRO A 68 16.22 2.09 4.75
N LEU A 69 15.60 3.06 4.08
CA LEU A 69 14.14 3.26 4.08
C LEU A 69 13.53 2.81 2.75
N ASP A 70 12.62 1.84 2.79
CA ASP A 70 11.87 1.45 1.59
C ASP A 70 10.83 2.52 1.26
N LEU A 71 11.07 3.26 0.16
CA LEU A 71 10.15 4.30 -0.32
C LEU A 71 9.07 3.75 -1.25
N ALA A 72 9.14 2.49 -1.68
CA ALA A 72 8.15 1.93 -2.60
C ALA A 72 6.72 1.96 -2.05
N PRO A 73 6.45 1.68 -0.75
CA PRO A 73 5.11 1.82 -0.19
C PRO A 73 4.54 3.24 -0.35
N LEU A 74 5.36 4.27 -0.14
CA LEU A 74 4.94 5.67 -0.26
C LEU A 74 4.60 6.03 -1.71
N VAL A 75 5.45 5.62 -2.65
CA VAL A 75 5.23 5.86 -4.08
C VAL A 75 3.97 5.15 -4.57
N ALA A 76 3.80 3.89 -4.21
CA ALA A 76 2.59 3.13 -4.50
C ALA A 76 1.33 3.80 -3.90
N PHE A 77 1.46 4.41 -2.71
CA PHE A 77 0.35 5.04 -2.01
C PHE A 77 -0.12 6.29 -2.76
N ILE A 78 0.83 7.09 -3.24
CA ILE A 78 0.57 8.25 -4.09
C ILE A 78 -0.13 7.81 -5.37
N ILE A 79 0.35 6.75 -6.04
CA ILE A 79 -0.27 6.21 -7.25
C ILE A 79 -1.73 5.83 -7.00
N ILE A 80 -2.03 5.13 -5.90
CA ILE A 80 -3.40 4.74 -5.57
C ILE A 80 -4.29 5.95 -5.28
N ILE A 81 -3.80 6.97 -4.54
CA ILE A 81 -4.54 8.21 -4.31
C ILE A 81 -4.81 8.93 -5.63
N SER A 82 -3.81 9.05 -6.50
CA SER A 82 -3.97 9.66 -7.83
C SER A 82 -5.01 8.91 -8.67
N LEU A 83 -4.98 7.58 -8.67
CA LEU A 83 -5.95 6.76 -9.37
C LEU A 83 -7.36 6.94 -8.82
N ARG A 84 -7.53 6.93 -7.49
CA ARG A 84 -8.83 6.95 -6.83
C ARG A 84 -9.50 8.33 -6.87
N ASP A 85 -8.75 9.37 -6.53
CA ASP A 85 -9.32 10.68 -6.20
C ASP A 85 -9.27 11.65 -7.38
N TYR A 86 -8.42 11.40 -8.38
CA TYR A 86 -8.25 12.28 -9.55
C TYR A 86 -8.60 11.57 -10.87
N ILE A 87 -7.99 10.42 -11.16
CA ILE A 87 -8.11 9.77 -12.48
C ILE A 87 -9.46 9.09 -12.65
N LEU A 88 -9.88 8.24 -11.71
CA LEU A 88 -11.13 7.50 -11.81
C LEU A 88 -12.36 8.42 -11.92
N PRO A 89 -12.48 9.50 -11.11
CA PRO A 89 -13.56 10.47 -11.27
C PRO A 89 -13.47 11.23 -12.59
N ALA A 90 -12.27 11.61 -13.06
CA ALA A 90 -12.13 12.34 -14.32
C ALA A 90 -12.55 11.54 -15.57
N ILE A 91 -12.45 10.20 -15.54
CA ILE A 91 -12.76 9.34 -16.69
C ILE A 91 -14.22 8.86 -16.70
N LEU A 92 -14.80 8.60 -15.52
CA LEU A 92 -16.10 7.91 -15.39
C LEU A 92 -17.25 8.81 -14.93
N PHE A 93 -17.00 10.11 -14.81
CA PHE A 93 -17.98 11.14 -14.50
C PHE A 93 -18.24 12.00 -15.73
#